data_AF-A0A9E1LQR3-F1
#
_entry.id   AF-A0A9E1LQR3-F1
#
_cell.length_a   1.000
_cell.length_b   1.000
_cell.length_c   1.000
_cell.angle_alpha   90.00
_cell.angle_beta   90.00
_cell.angle_gamma   90.00
#
_symmetry.space_group_name_H-M   'P 1'
#
loop_
_entity.id
_entity.type
_entity.pdbx_description
1 polymer ?
#
loop_
_entity_poly.entity_id
_entity_poly.type
_entity_poly.pdbx_seq_one_letter_code
_entity_poly.pdbx_strand_id
1 'polypeptide(L)'
;MEDPEVWGVQSLSAEAITLRLVIKVRAGEQWAAQRALYRALKETLDQRKVDIPPLNRMVVAGMEGSRTRRGGEGARVTPPISSSSDE
;
A
#
# COMPACT_ATOMS: atom_id res chain seq x y z
N MET A 1 -22.32 -23.04 18.60
CA MET A 1 -22.19 -21.79 17.83
C MET A 1 -22.88 -22.07 16.51
N GLU A 2 -23.74 -21.18 16.05
CA GLU A 2 -24.31 -21.31 14.70
C GLU A 2 -23.21 -21.15 13.65
N ASP A 3 -23.41 -21.70 12.46
CA ASP A 3 -22.44 -21.52 11.39
C ASP A 3 -22.43 -20.05 10.93
N PRO A 4 -21.24 -19.44 10.75
CA PRO A 4 -21.16 -18.08 10.26
C PRO A 4 -21.64 -18.00 8.82
N GLU A 5 -22.48 -17.02 8.53
CA GLU A 5 -22.92 -16.70 7.18
C GLU A 5 -21.92 -15.75 6.51
N VAL A 6 -21.44 -16.14 5.32
CA VAL A 6 -20.54 -15.30 4.52
C VAL A 6 -21.39 -14.42 3.61
N TRP A 7 -21.38 -13.11 3.89
CA TRP A 7 -22.10 -12.14 3.06
C TRP A 7 -21.31 -11.72 1.81
N GLY A 8 -20.08 -12.22 1.67
CA GLY A 8 -19.25 -12.06 0.48
C GLY A 8 -18.12 -11.05 0.62
N VAL A 9 -17.59 -10.62 -0.53
CA VAL A 9 -16.49 -9.65 -0.64
C VAL A 9 -17.04 -8.24 -0.50
N GLN A 10 -16.53 -7.51 0.49
CA GLN A 10 -16.87 -6.10 0.69
C GLN A 10 -15.94 -5.17 -0.09
N SER A 11 -14.66 -5.53 -0.24
CA SER A 11 -13.70 -4.77 -1.03
C SER A 11 -12.60 -5.67 -1.60
N LEU A 12 -12.09 -5.30 -2.77
CA LEU A 12 -10.92 -5.89 -3.40
C LEU A 12 -9.99 -4.76 -3.82
N SER A 13 -8.77 -4.74 -3.28
CA SER A 13 -7.72 -3.82 -3.70
C SER A 13 -6.52 -4.58 -4.25
N ALA A 14 -5.49 -3.85 -4.70
CA ALA A 14 -4.20 -4.45 -5.08
C ALA A 14 -3.49 -5.14 -3.90
N GLU A 15 -3.93 -4.85 -2.67
CA GLU A 15 -3.21 -5.21 -1.45
C GLU A 15 -3.97 -6.24 -0.61
N ALA A 16 -5.30 -6.16 -0.58
CA ALA A 16 -6.11 -6.98 0.32
C ALA A 16 -7.54 -7.20 -0.20
N ILE A 17 -8.13 -8.29 0.28
CA ILE A 17 -9.55 -8.63 0.12
C ILE A 17 -10.22 -8.53 1.49
N THR A 18 -11.30 -7.76 1.57
CA THR A 18 -12.12 -7.67 2.79
C THR A 18 -13.36 -8.54 2.62
N LEU A 19 -13.54 -9.50 3.52
CA LEU A 19 -14.72 -10.37 3.58
C LEU A 19 -15.59 -10.00 4.77
N ARG A 20 -16.91 -10.07 4.60
CA ARG A 20 -17.87 -9.89 5.71
C ARG A 20 -18.49 -11.21 6.12
N LEU A 21 -18.35 -11.54 7.40
CA LEU A 21 -18.98 -12.68 8.03
C LEU A 21 -19.94 -12.20 9.12
N VAL A 22 -21.11 -12.82 9.21
CA VAL A 22 -22.11 -12.53 10.24
C VAL A 22 -22.48 -13.82 10.94
N ILE A 23 -22.52 -13.79 12.26
CA ILE A 23 -22.90 -14.93 13.09
C ILE A 23 -23.89 -14.45 14.15
N LYS A 24 -24.96 -15.21 14.36
CA LYS A 24 -25.90 -14.96 15.46
C LYS A 24 -25.35 -15.60 16.72
N VAL A 25 -25.43 -14.84 17.81
CA VAL A 25 -24.87 -15.21 19.11
C VAL A 25 -25.88 -14.88 20.20
N ARG A 26 -25.79 -15.57 21.33
CA ARG A 26 -26.60 -15.26 22.51
C ARG A 26 -26.17 -13.91 23.09
N ALA A 27 -27.11 -13.20 23.70
CA ALA A 27 -26.82 -11.92 24.34
C ALA A 27 -25.75 -12.10 25.44
N GLY A 28 -24.71 -11.26 25.40
CA GLY A 28 -23.58 -11.32 26.33
C GLY A 28 -22.43 -12.22 25.87
N GLU A 29 -22.63 -13.09 24.88
CA GLU A 29 -21.60 -14.02 24.39
C GLU A 29 -20.81 -13.47 23.18
N GLN A 30 -21.12 -12.26 22.70
CA GLN A 30 -20.53 -11.72 21.47
C GLN A 30 -19.00 -11.73 21.45
N TRP A 31 -18.35 -11.40 22.57
CA TRP A 31 -16.88 -11.41 22.65
C TRP A 31 -16.29 -12.82 22.72
N ALA A 32 -16.98 -13.77 23.35
CA ALA A 32 -16.54 -15.16 23.39
C ALA A 32 -16.65 -15.79 22.01
N ALA A 33 -17.77 -15.57 21.32
CA ALA A 33 -17.99 -16.02 19.95
C ALA A 33 -17.01 -15.38 18.96
N GLN A 34 -16.76 -14.07 19.05
CA GLN A 34 -15.78 -13.39 18.21
C GLN A 34 -14.39 -14.03 18.36
N ARG A 35 -13.94 -14.28 19.59
CA ARG A 35 -12.61 -14.90 19.82
C ARG A 35 -12.54 -16.33 19.30
N ALA A 36 -13.60 -17.11 19.49
CA ALA A 36 -13.66 -18.48 18.97
C ALA A 36 -13.60 -18.50 17.44
N LEU A 37 -14.38 -17.63 16.78
CA LEU A 37 -14.36 -17.47 15.33
C LEU A 37 -12.98 -17.02 14.82
N TYR A 38 -12.36 -16.04 15.48
CA TYR A 38 -11.03 -15.54 15.08
C TYR A 38 -9.96 -16.62 15.22
N ARG A 39 -10.00 -17.45 16.27
CA ARG A 39 -9.06 -18.58 16.41
C ARG A 39 -9.26 -19.62 15.32
N ALA A 40 -10.50 -20.05 15.09
CA ALA A 40 -10.81 -21.03 14.04
C ALA A 40 -10.40 -20.52 12.65
N LEU A 41 -10.65 -19.24 12.37
CA LEU A 41 -10.24 -18.61 11.12
C LEU A 41 -8.71 -18.55 11.01
N LYS A 42 -8.01 -18.11 12.05
CA LYS A 42 -6.53 -18.05 12.06
C LYS A 42 -5.92 -19.42 11.82
N GLU A 43 -6.36 -20.43 12.56
CA GLU A 43 -5.87 -21.81 12.43
C GLU A 43 -6.10 -22.35 11.00
N THR A 44 -7.29 -22.11 10.45
CA THR A 44 -7.63 -22.57 9.09
C THR A 44 -6.81 -21.84 8.02
N LEU A 45 -6.63 -20.51 8.16
CA LEU A 45 -5.82 -19.71 7.25
C LEU A 45 -4.35 -20.12 7.30
N ASP A 46 -3.83 -20.40 8.49
CA ASP A 46 -2.46 -20.88 8.69
C ASP A 46 -2.24 -22.25 8.04
N GLN A 47 -3.17 -23.18 8.23
CA GLN A 47 -3.12 -24.52 7.61
C GLN A 47 -3.15 -24.44 6.08
N ARG A 48 -3.93 -23.50 5.53
CA ARG A 48 -4.04 -23.26 4.09
C ARG A 48 -2.92 -22.37 3.54
N LYS A 49 -1.97 -21.94 4.39
CA LYS A 49 -0.84 -21.07 4.02
C LYS A 49 -1.29 -19.78 3.34
N VAL A 50 -2.38 -19.18 3.83
CA VAL A 50 -2.81 -17.87 3.34
C VAL A 50 -1.91 -16.81 3.94
N ASP A 51 -1.19 -16.08 3.07
CA ASP A 51 -0.30 -15.00 3.50
C ASP A 51 -1.10 -13.84 4.12
N ILE A 52 -0.58 -13.32 5.23
CA ILE A 52 -1.12 -12.11 5.85
C ILE A 52 -0.53 -10.91 5.10
N PRO A 53 -1.35 -9.95 4.63
CA PRO A 53 -0.85 -8.77 3.97
C PRO A 53 0.19 -8.04 4.85
N PRO A 54 1.42 -7.82 4.37
CA PRO A 54 2.45 -7.16 5.15
C PRO A 54 2.10 -5.67 5.35
N LEU A 55 2.70 -5.05 6.39
CA LEU A 55 2.62 -3.61 6.55
C LEU A 55 3.42 -2.93 5.43
N ASN A 56 2.72 -2.22 4.52
CA ASN A 56 3.37 -1.49 3.44
C ASN A 56 4.20 -0.33 4.01
N ARG A 57 5.53 -0.41 3.81
CA ARG A 57 6.45 0.72 4.04
C ARG A 57 7.00 1.17 2.70
N MET A 58 6.62 2.38 2.28
CA MET A 58 7.21 3.05 1.13
C MET A 58 8.50 3.75 1.57
N VAL A 59 9.65 3.32 1.07
CA VAL A 59 10.92 4.05 1.25
C VAL A 59 11.20 4.79 -0.06
N VAL A 60 11.10 6.11 -0.03
CA VAL A 60 11.48 6.96 -1.17
C VAL A 60 13.00 7.07 -1.21
N ALA A 61 13.66 6.27 -2.05
CA ALA A 61 15.08 6.44 -2.33
C ALA A 61 15.24 7.64 -3.27
N GLY A 62 15.80 8.76 -2.79
CA GLY A 62 16.10 9.89 -3.68
C GLY A 62 16.31 11.27 -3.05
N MET A 63 16.03 11.47 -1.75
CA MET A 63 16.18 12.81 -1.14
C MET A 63 17.56 13.07 -0.51
N GLU A 64 18.58 12.30 -0.89
CA GLU A 64 19.98 12.48 -0.48
C GLU A 64 20.79 13.31 -1.51
N GLY A 65 20.26 13.57 -2.72
CA GLY A 65 21.03 14.11 -3.84
C GLY A 65 20.76 15.55 -4.28
N SER A 66 19.73 16.24 -3.77
CA SER A 66 19.32 17.54 -4.34
C SER A 66 19.94 18.78 -3.70
N ARG A 67 20.88 18.64 -2.76
CA ARG A 67 21.54 19.77 -2.08
C ARG A 67 22.99 20.00 -2.53
N THR A 68 23.28 20.01 -3.83
CA THR A 68 24.40 20.83 -4.37
C THR A 68 24.36 20.89 -5.90
N ARG A 69 23.58 21.82 -6.44
CA ARG A 69 23.99 22.57 -7.64
C ARG A 69 23.72 24.04 -7.39
N ARG A 70 24.53 24.62 -6.51
CA ARG A 70 24.69 26.06 -6.41
C ARG A 70 26.18 26.35 -6.43
N GLY A 71 26.67 26.78 -7.59
CA GLY A 71 27.99 27.39 -7.70
C GLY A 71 28.75 27.00 -8.96
N GLY A 72 28.83 27.94 -9.91
CA GLY A 72 29.97 28.11 -10.80
C GLY A 72 29.96 27.28 -12.08
N GLU A 73 29.59 27.90 -13.19
CA GLU A 73 30.49 28.08 -14.34
C GLU A 73 29.76 28.97 -15.35
N GLY A 74 30.26 30.18 -15.55
CA GLY A 74 29.69 31.12 -16.52
C GLY A 74 29.84 30.56 -17.93
N ALA A 75 28.72 30.11 -18.51
CA ALA A 75 28.63 29.91 -19.95
C ALA A 75 28.84 31.28 -20.62
N ARG A 76 30.07 31.50 -21.08
CA ARG A 76 30.52 32.65 -21.85
C ARG A 76 29.61 32.78 -23.08
N VAL A 77 28.66 33.68 -23.01
CA VAL A 77 27.82 34.07 -24.15
C VAL A 77 28.72 34.93 -25.05
N THR A 78 29.34 34.33 -26.05
CA THR A 78 29.81 35.11 -27.21
C THR A 78 28.59 35.45 -28.05
N PRO A 79 28.24 36.72 -28.24
CA PRO A 79 27.16 37.07 -29.15
C PRO A 79 27.60 36.73 -30.58
N PRO A 80 26.69 36.26 -31.45
CA PRO A 80 26.99 36.22 -32.88
C PRO A 80 27.06 37.68 -33.36
N ILE A 81 28.24 38.11 -33.78
CA ILE A 81 28.37 39.32 -34.61
C ILE A 81 27.60 39.05 -35.91
N SER A 82 26.60 39.88 -36.18
CA SER A 82 26.06 40.06 -37.51
C SER A 82 27.05 40.88 -38.35
N SER A 83 26.94 40.74 -39.68
CA SER A 83 27.63 41.49 -40.76
C SER A 83 28.88 40.80 -41.31
N SER A 84 29.10 40.59 -42.62
CA SER A 84 28.34 40.83 -43.86
C SER A 84 29.11 40.19 -45.03
N SER A 85 28.44 40.10 -46.18
CA SER A 85 28.99 40.15 -47.56
C SER A 85 29.72 38.92 -48.11
N ASP A 86 29.20 38.31 -49.19
CA ASP A 86 29.49 38.66 -50.60
C ASP A 86 28.85 37.60 -51.52
N GLU A 87 27.87 38.00 -52.35
CA GLU A 87 27.86 37.83 -53.81
C GLU A 87 26.89 38.85 -54.43
#